data_AF-A0A486R4L7-F1
#
_entry.id   AF-A0A486R4L7-F1
#
_cell.length_a   1.000
_cell.length_b   1.000
_cell.length_c   1.000
_cell.angle_alpha   90.00
_cell.angle_beta   90.00
_cell.angle_gamma   90.00
#
_symmetry.space_group_name_H-M   'P 1'
#
loop_
_entity.id
_entity.type
_entity.pdbx_description
1 polymer ?
#
loop_
_entity_poly.entity_id
_entity_poly.type
_entity_poly.pdbx_seq_one_letter_code
_entity_poly.pdbx_strand_id
1 'polypeptide(L)'
;MAAFRVPAELHGVFNQAVAAADCDKTAWLLVALRIKLNQPDSNSQMRMLELVERMEVAAAALAGGKQGITPTLYNEAALIGIVTDTIREWFDNGRVIAERLNEAGYQSKAGKAWDKDIYSAWKRQGRNADKLGVELH
;
A
#
# COMPACT_ATOMS: atom_id res chain seq x y z
N MET A 1 -13.62 44.80 12.54
CA MET A 1 -12.19 44.59 12.23
C MET A 1 -11.45 44.31 13.53
N ALA A 2 -10.90 43.11 13.70
CA ALA A 2 -10.03 42.81 14.83
C ALA A 2 -8.58 43.10 14.41
N ALA A 3 -7.89 43.99 15.12
CA ALA A 3 -6.48 44.27 14.87
C ALA A 3 -5.63 43.24 15.61
N PHE A 4 -5.10 42.25 14.89
CA PHE A 4 -4.11 41.34 15.44
C PHE A 4 -2.78 42.07 15.59
N ARG A 5 -2.31 42.26 16.84
CA ARG A 5 -1.04 42.92 17.14
C ARG A 5 0.01 41.86 17.43
N VAL A 6 1.04 41.82 16.58
CA VAL A 6 2.24 41.05 16.84
C VAL A 6 3.10 41.83 17.85
N PRO A 7 3.69 41.18 18.87
CA PRO A 7 4.66 41.83 19.75
C PRO A 7 5.85 42.39 18.97
N ALA A 8 6.36 43.56 19.36
CA ALA A 8 7.44 44.25 18.64
C ALA A 8 8.71 43.40 18.49
N GLU A 9 8.98 42.56 19.48
CA GLU A 9 10.11 41.61 19.52
C GLU A 9 10.02 40.54 18.44
N LEU A 10 8.80 40.19 18.01
CA LEU A 10 8.54 39.16 17.00
C LEU A 10 8.33 39.74 15.60
N HIS A 11 8.33 41.07 15.43
CA HIS A 11 8.14 41.71 14.13
C HIS A 11 9.20 41.31 13.10
N GLY A 12 10.47 41.19 13.51
CA GLY A 12 11.57 40.81 12.63
C GLY A 12 11.39 39.41 12.07
N VAL A 13 11.17 38.43 12.96
CA VAL A 13 10.95 37.03 12.62
C VAL A 13 9.66 36.85 11.80
N PHE A 14 8.59 37.56 12.17
CA PHE A 14 7.32 37.54 11.46
C PHE A 14 7.46 38.05 10.02
N ASN A 15 8.08 39.22 9.82
CA ASN A 15 8.24 39.78 8.46
C ASN A 15 9.17 38.91 7.61
N GLN A 16 10.20 38.28 8.20
CA GLN A 16 11.06 37.34 7.48
C GLN A 16 10.30 36.09 7.03
N ALA A 17 9.45 35.53 7.90
CA ALA A 17 8.63 34.37 7.58
C ALA A 17 7.55 34.66 6.52
N VAL A 18 6.96 35.87 6.56
CA VAL A 18 6.02 36.35 5.53
C VAL A 18 6.75 36.54 4.19
N ALA A 19 7.93 37.14 4.19
CA ALA A 19 8.72 37.34 2.97
C ALA A 19 9.18 36.01 2.34
N ALA A 20 9.49 35.00 3.16
CA ALA A 20 9.85 33.66 2.67
C ALA A 20 8.67 32.90 2.05
N ALA A 21 7.43 33.25 2.42
CA ALA A 21 6.22 32.59 1.95
C ALA A 21 5.58 33.28 0.73
N ASP A 22 6.16 34.40 0.26
CA ASP A 22 5.71 35.21 -0.88
C ASP A 22 4.19 35.51 -0.88
N CYS A 23 3.63 35.77 0.31
CA CYS A 23 2.21 36.03 0.48
C CYS A 23 1.95 37.22 1.42
N ASP A 24 0.74 37.78 1.41
CA ASP A 24 0.41 38.90 2.28
C ASP A 24 0.31 38.46 3.76
N LYS A 25 0.50 39.42 4.68
CA LYS A 25 0.53 39.16 6.13
C LYS A 25 -0.75 38.50 6.65
N THR A 26 -1.90 38.79 6.04
CA THR A 26 -3.19 38.23 6.46
C THR A 26 -3.32 36.79 5.98
N ALA A 27 -2.97 36.52 4.72
CA ALA A 27 -2.92 35.16 4.17
C ALA A 27 -1.95 34.27 4.97
N TRP A 28 -0.76 34.77 5.28
CA TRP A 28 0.22 34.04 6.09
C TRP A 28 -0.33 33.68 7.48
N LEU A 29 -0.95 34.64 8.18
CA LEU A 29 -1.56 34.42 9.50
C LEU A 29 -2.70 33.40 9.45
N LEU A 30 -3.55 33.45 8.43
CA LEU A 30 -4.65 32.49 8.27
C LEU A 30 -4.13 31.07 8.07
N VAL A 31 -3.08 30.90 7.26
CA VAL A 31 -2.42 29.60 7.06
C VAL A 31 -1.76 29.11 8.35
N ALA A 32 -1.00 29.97 9.03
CA ALA A 32 -0.36 29.62 10.30
C ALA A 32 -1.38 29.22 11.40
N LEU A 33 -2.51 29.91 11.47
CA LEU A 33 -3.62 29.56 12.37
C LEU A 33 -4.28 28.24 11.99
N ARG A 34 -4.48 27.98 10.69
CA ARG A 34 -5.02 26.69 10.21
C ARG A 34 -4.14 25.52 10.63
N ILE A 35 -2.84 25.66 10.41
CA ILE A 35 -1.83 24.65 10.78
C ILE A 35 -1.85 24.44 12.29
N LYS A 36 -1.87 25.51 13.10
CA LYS A 36 -1.90 25.43 14.57
C LYS A 36 -3.18 24.84 15.13
N LEU A 37 -4.32 25.09 14.49
CA LEU A 37 -5.63 24.58 14.90
C LEU A 37 -5.92 23.17 14.35
N ASN A 38 -4.96 22.55 13.64
CA ASN A 38 -5.13 21.28 12.94
C ASN A 38 -6.39 21.25 12.06
N GLN A 39 -6.77 22.42 11.52
CA GLN A 39 -7.94 22.53 10.65
C GLN A 39 -7.51 22.18 9.22
N PRO A 40 -8.06 21.10 8.63
CA PRO A 40 -7.72 20.73 7.27
C PRO A 40 -8.26 21.78 6.29
N ASP A 41 -7.68 21.80 5.10
CA ASP A 41 -8.04 22.73 4.04
C ASP A 41 -9.57 22.76 3.81
N SER A 42 -10.14 23.95 3.68
CA SER A 42 -11.60 24.11 3.48
C SER A 42 -12.06 23.53 2.15
N ASN A 43 -11.13 23.23 1.24
CA ASN A 43 -11.45 22.64 -0.04
C ASN A 43 -11.82 21.16 0.14
N SER A 44 -13.12 20.93 0.32
CA SER A 44 -13.73 19.59 0.40
C SER A 44 -13.41 18.72 -0.82
N GLN A 45 -13.20 19.31 -1.99
CA GLN A 45 -12.83 18.56 -3.21
C GLN A 45 -11.41 17.98 -3.12
N MET A 46 -10.44 18.75 -2.60
CA MET A 46 -9.08 18.22 -2.39
C MET A 46 -9.05 17.08 -1.38
N ARG A 47 -9.82 17.21 -0.28
CA ARG A 47 -9.96 16.13 0.71
C ARG A 47 -10.60 14.87 0.12
N MET A 48 -11.58 15.05 -0.76
CA MET A 48 -12.23 13.94 -1.46
C MET A 48 -11.25 13.28 -2.44
N LEU A 49 -10.41 14.07 -3.12
CA LEU A 49 -9.38 13.58 -4.03
C LEU A 49 -8.30 12.76 -3.29
N GLU A 50 -7.74 13.29 -2.20
CA GLU A 50 -6.77 12.56 -1.36
C GLU A 50 -7.36 11.28 -0.76
N LEU A 51 -8.64 11.32 -0.37
CA LEU A 51 -9.33 10.14 0.15
C LEU A 51 -9.50 9.07 -0.93
N VAL A 52 -9.92 9.47 -2.13
CA VAL A 52 -10.06 8.57 -3.29
C VAL A 52 -8.70 7.97 -3.65
N GLU A 53 -7.63 8.77 -3.70
CA GLU A 53 -6.29 8.28 -3.98
C GLU A 53 -5.82 7.27 -2.92
N ARG A 54 -6.04 7.55 -1.64
CA ARG A 54 -5.72 6.58 -0.56
C ARG A 54 -6.59 5.32 -0.62
N MET A 55 -7.86 5.44 -1.01
CA MET A 55 -8.74 4.29 -1.18
C MET A 55 -8.36 3.47 -2.41
N GLU A 56 -7.90 4.08 -3.50
CA GLU A 56 -7.39 3.37 -4.68
C GLU A 56 -6.09 2.63 -4.36
N VAL A 57 -5.17 3.26 -3.62
CA VAL A 57 -3.96 2.59 -3.13
C VAL A 57 -4.30 1.44 -2.18
N ALA A 58 -5.25 1.65 -1.27
CA ALA A 58 -5.70 0.62 -0.34
C ALA A 58 -6.46 -0.51 -1.05
N ALA A 59 -7.26 -0.21 -2.08
CA ALA A 59 -7.98 -1.18 -2.89
C ALA A 59 -7.03 -1.98 -3.79
N ALA A 60 -6.02 -1.34 -4.38
CA ALA A 60 -4.95 -2.01 -5.10
C ALA A 60 -4.14 -2.93 -4.16
N ALA A 61 -3.84 -2.47 -2.94
CA ALA A 61 -3.18 -3.29 -1.92
C ALA A 61 -4.06 -4.47 -1.45
N LEU A 62 -5.37 -4.27 -1.34
CA LEU A 62 -6.33 -5.29 -0.94
C LEU A 62 -6.56 -6.34 -2.04
N ALA A 63 -6.59 -5.92 -3.31
CA ALA A 63 -6.66 -6.82 -4.46
C ALA A 63 -5.34 -7.57 -4.71
N GLY A 64 -4.20 -6.96 -4.35
CA GLY A 64 -2.86 -7.50 -4.58
C GLY A 64 -2.35 -8.50 -3.52
N GLY A 65 -2.75 -8.37 -2.25
CA GLY A 65 -2.17 -9.17 -1.16
C GLY A 65 -0.72 -8.75 -0.86
N LYS A 66 -0.52 -8.07 0.29
CA LYS A 66 0.73 -7.43 0.77
C LYS A 66 1.18 -6.22 -0.09
N GLN A 67 1.39 -5.07 0.59
CA GLN A 67 1.80 -3.79 0.00
C GLN A 67 3.18 -3.92 -0.69
N GLY A 68 3.29 -3.42 -1.93
CA GLY A 68 4.58 -3.16 -2.58
C GLY A 68 5.07 -4.19 -3.60
N ILE A 69 4.31 -5.24 -3.89
CA ILE A 69 4.68 -6.25 -4.91
C ILE A 69 3.74 -6.10 -6.11
N THR A 70 4.28 -5.82 -7.30
CA THR A 70 3.48 -5.86 -8.53
C THR A 70 2.94 -7.27 -8.70
N PRO A 71 1.60 -7.46 -8.74
CA PRO A 71 1.04 -8.80 -8.86
C PRO A 71 1.52 -9.45 -10.15
N THR A 72 2.24 -10.55 -10.01
CA THR A 72 2.70 -11.35 -11.13
C THR A 72 1.57 -12.29 -11.52
N LEU A 73 1.21 -12.28 -12.81
CA LEU A 73 0.20 -13.17 -13.37
C LEU A 73 0.57 -14.64 -13.14
N TYR A 74 -0.44 -15.51 -13.20
CA TYR A 74 -0.28 -16.95 -13.03
C TYR A 74 0.84 -17.51 -13.94
N ASN A 75 1.87 -18.08 -13.33
CA ASN A 75 2.95 -18.79 -14.02
C ASN A 75 3.14 -20.17 -13.40
N GLU A 76 2.66 -21.21 -14.08
CA GLU A 76 2.64 -22.57 -13.54
C GLU A 76 4.02 -23.12 -13.21
N ALA A 77 5.04 -22.85 -14.03
CA ALA A 77 6.39 -23.33 -13.81
C ALA A 77 7.00 -22.69 -12.55
N ALA A 78 6.81 -21.39 -12.37
CA ALA A 78 7.28 -20.69 -11.18
C ALA A 78 6.55 -21.16 -9.90
N LEU A 79 5.24 -21.38 -9.98
CA LEU A 79 4.47 -21.94 -8.87
C LEU A 79 4.98 -23.32 -8.47
N ILE A 80 5.21 -24.21 -9.44
CA ILE A 80 5.76 -25.55 -9.18
C ILE A 80 7.13 -25.46 -8.52
N GLY A 81 8.02 -24.59 -8.99
CA GLY A 81 9.34 -24.38 -8.39
C GLY A 81 9.26 -23.94 -6.93
N ILE A 82 8.48 -22.89 -6.65
CA ILE A 82 8.33 -22.36 -5.28
C ILE A 82 7.73 -23.42 -4.34
N VAL A 83 6.71 -24.16 -4.80
CA VAL A 83 6.08 -25.22 -4.01
C VAL A 83 7.07 -26.34 -3.72
N THR A 84 7.83 -26.78 -4.72
CA THR A 84 8.84 -27.84 -4.58
C THR A 84 9.96 -27.41 -3.63
N ASP A 85 10.48 -26.20 -3.76
CA ASP A 85 11.51 -25.67 -2.86
C ASP A 85 11.00 -25.56 -1.42
N THR A 86 9.76 -25.09 -1.23
CA THR A 86 9.13 -25.02 0.09
C THR A 86 8.95 -26.41 0.72
N ILE A 87 8.60 -27.42 -0.07
CA ILE A 87 8.49 -28.81 0.42
C ILE A 87 9.88 -29.39 0.75
N ARG A 88 10.91 -29.10 -0.04
CA ARG A 88 12.32 -29.50 0.23
C ARG A 88 12.88 -28.87 1.50
N GLU A 89 12.43 -27.66 1.85
CA GLU A 89 12.69 -27.02 3.15
C GLU A 89 11.90 -27.66 4.31
N TRP A 90 11.26 -28.82 4.09
CA TRP A 90 10.45 -29.57 5.06
C TRP A 90 9.11 -28.89 5.44
N PHE A 91 8.63 -27.94 4.63
CA PHE A 91 7.35 -27.26 4.85
C PHE A 91 6.26 -27.73 3.88
N ASP A 92 5.84 -29.00 3.96
CA ASP A 92 4.63 -29.49 3.26
C ASP A 92 3.35 -29.08 4.02
N ASN A 93 3.15 -27.77 4.16
CA ASN A 93 1.98 -27.17 4.77
C ASN A 93 1.36 -26.16 3.80
N GLY A 94 0.12 -26.43 3.37
CA GLY A 94 -0.57 -25.59 2.39
C GLY A 94 -0.72 -24.11 2.79
N ARG A 95 -0.67 -23.78 4.10
CA ARG A 95 -0.68 -22.39 4.56
C ARG A 95 0.68 -21.71 4.34
N VAL A 96 1.77 -22.41 4.64
CA VAL A 96 3.14 -21.90 4.43
C VAL A 96 3.42 -21.75 2.92
N ILE A 97 3.00 -22.74 2.13
CA ILE A 97 3.14 -22.70 0.68
C ILE A 97 2.36 -21.52 0.08
N ALA A 98 1.10 -21.31 0.50
CA ALA A 98 0.31 -20.16 0.05
C ALA A 98 0.97 -18.82 0.43
N GLU A 99 1.57 -18.72 1.62
CA GLU A 99 2.31 -17.52 2.03
C GLU A 99 3.53 -17.27 1.14
N ARG A 100 4.35 -18.28 0.86
CA ARG A 100 5.52 -18.17 -0.03
C ARG A 100 5.13 -17.76 -1.45
N LEU A 101 4.02 -18.29 -1.97
CA LEU A 101 3.49 -17.90 -3.28
C LEU A 101 3.08 -16.42 -3.33
N ASN A 102 2.45 -15.92 -2.27
CA ASN A 102 2.09 -14.51 -2.15
C ASN A 102 3.32 -13.61 -1.95
N GLU A 103 4.32 -14.05 -1.18
CA GLU A 103 5.58 -13.33 -0.99
C GLU A 103 6.39 -13.21 -2.28
N ALA A 104 6.32 -14.22 -3.14
CA ALA A 104 6.86 -14.16 -4.49
C ALA A 104 5.99 -13.32 -5.46
N GLY A 105 4.85 -12.79 -4.99
CA GLY A 105 3.98 -11.91 -5.77
C GLY A 105 3.06 -12.61 -6.75
N TYR A 106 2.93 -13.93 -6.71
CA TYR A 106 2.10 -14.66 -7.67
C TYR A 106 0.63 -14.67 -7.25
N GLN A 107 -0.25 -14.49 -8.24
CA GLN A 107 -1.69 -14.67 -8.05
C GLN A 107 -2.20 -15.99 -8.64
N SER A 108 -3.31 -16.48 -8.11
CA SER A 108 -4.06 -17.59 -8.71
C SER A 108 -4.59 -17.22 -10.11
N LYS A 109 -5.02 -18.22 -10.89
CA LYS A 109 -5.67 -17.99 -12.21
C LYS A 109 -6.88 -17.05 -12.13
N ALA A 110 -7.53 -16.95 -10.98
CA ALA A 110 -8.67 -16.07 -10.74
C ALA A 110 -8.27 -14.65 -10.30
N GLY A 111 -6.98 -14.31 -10.30
CA GLY A 111 -6.47 -13.02 -9.82
C GLY A 111 -6.57 -12.83 -8.31
N LYS A 112 -6.80 -13.92 -7.56
CA LYS A 112 -6.87 -13.89 -6.09
C LYS A 112 -5.53 -14.26 -5.47
N ALA A 113 -5.23 -13.67 -4.31
CA ALA A 113 -4.15 -14.11 -3.44
C ALA A 113 -4.32 -15.59 -3.04
N TRP A 114 -3.21 -16.26 -2.73
CA TRP A 114 -3.21 -17.64 -2.31
C TRP A 114 -3.62 -17.80 -0.84
N ASP A 115 -4.49 -18.76 -0.59
CA ASP A 115 -4.74 -19.30 0.75
C ASP A 115 -4.64 -20.83 0.69
N LYS A 116 -4.78 -21.49 1.86
CA LYS A 116 -4.68 -22.95 1.96
C LYS A 116 -5.68 -23.67 1.04
N ASP A 117 -6.89 -23.14 0.91
CA ASP A 117 -7.97 -23.78 0.16
C ASP A 117 -7.78 -23.57 -1.35
N ILE A 118 -7.34 -22.39 -1.77
CA ILE A 118 -6.94 -22.07 -3.15
C ILE A 118 -5.76 -22.94 -3.57
N TYR A 119 -4.73 -23.07 -2.72
CA TYR A 119 -3.61 -23.98 -2.98
C TYR A 119 -4.07 -25.44 -3.07
N SER A 120 -4.91 -25.90 -2.14
CA SER A 120 -5.41 -27.28 -2.12
C SER A 120 -6.24 -27.59 -3.37
N ALA A 121 -7.08 -26.65 -3.81
CA ALA A 121 -7.85 -26.77 -5.04
C ALA A 121 -6.92 -26.80 -6.27
N TRP A 122 -5.93 -25.91 -6.32
CA TRP A 122 -4.94 -25.87 -7.40
C TRP A 122 -4.09 -27.16 -7.49
N LYS A 123 -3.66 -27.72 -6.36
CA LYS A 123 -2.89 -28.97 -6.30
C LYS A 123 -3.67 -30.14 -6.90
N ARG A 124 -5.00 -30.19 -6.65
CA ARG A 124 -5.91 -31.20 -7.21
C ARG A 124 -6.32 -30.93 -8.65
N GLN A 125 -6.09 -29.72 -9.15
CA GLN A 125 -6.50 -29.33 -10.49
C GLN A 125 -5.59 -29.97 -11.53
N GLY A 126 -6.16 -30.77 -12.43
CA GLY A 126 -5.42 -31.38 -13.53
C GLY A 126 -4.29 -32.29 -13.04
N ARG A 127 -3.08 -32.10 -13.57
CA ARG A 127 -1.88 -32.92 -13.27
C ARG A 127 -0.86 -32.18 -12.39
N ASN A 128 -1.29 -31.17 -11.62
CA ASN A 128 -0.36 -30.37 -10.82
C ASN A 128 0.31 -31.19 -9.71
N ALA A 129 -0.45 -32.09 -9.05
CA ALA A 129 0.10 -33.04 -8.09
C ALA A 129 1.18 -33.95 -8.71
N ASP A 130 0.95 -34.43 -9.93
CA ASP A 130 1.91 -35.30 -10.63
C ASP A 130 3.20 -34.54 -10.97
N LYS A 131 3.09 -33.29 -11.43
CA LYS A 131 4.24 -32.42 -11.74
C LYS A 131 5.10 -32.13 -10.50
N LEU A 132 4.45 -31.87 -9.36
CA LEU A 132 5.15 -31.73 -8.08
C LEU A 132 5.87 -33.03 -7.69
N GLY A 133 5.20 -34.18 -7.90
CA GLY A 133 5.80 -35.49 -7.63
C GLY A 133 7.04 -35.78 -8.48
N VAL A 134 7.07 -35.30 -9.73
CA VAL A 134 8.23 -35.41 -10.63
C VAL A 134 9.40 -34.57 -10.16
N GLU A 135 9.18 -33.32 -9.71
CA GLU A 135 10.28 -32.47 -9.26
C GLU A 135 10.80 -32.80 -7.85
N LEU A 136 10.02 -33.52 -7.06
CA LEU A 136 10.42 -33.95 -5.71
C LEU A 136 11.27 -35.24 -5.71
N HIS A 137 11.41 -35.93 -6.83
CA HIS A 137 12.27 -37.12 -7.03
C HIS A 137 13.53 -36.77 -7.83
#